data_AF-A0A8B9GY24-F1
#
_entry.id   AF-A0A8B9GY24-F1
#
_cell.length_a   1.000
_cell.length_b   1.000
_cell.length_c   1.000
_cell.angle_alpha   90.00
_cell.angle_beta   90.00
_cell.angle_gamma   90.00
#
_symmetry.space_group_name_H-M   'P 1'
#
loop_
_entity.id
_entity.type
_entity.pdbx_description
1 polymer ?
#
loop_
_entity_poly.entity_id
_entity_poly.type
_entity_poly.pdbx_seq_one_letter_code
_entity_poly.pdbx_strand_id
1 'polypeptide(L)'
;LPVRDLGVAVNRHGKLGPASDPVLVVGAGLSAADAVLCACNHSISVLHVFRKRSDDPSLIFKQLPKTLYPEYHRVYHMMCSQTYATSASSVLFPDYTSFPEHCVLSFQPDMRCVLRGSNGVLKAFKVSMVLVLIGTYPNLFFLKEQGQYLGLDPSRPISCRQNPVDINPYTFECSAEPGLFAMGPLVGDNFVRFLKGGALGIASCLLKRQKQMKKKGKLIADAGEIK
;
A
#
# COMPACT_ATOMS: atom_id res chain seq x y z
N LEU A 1 -0.12 11.91 1.38
CA LEU A 1 -0.01 10.65 0.61
C LEU A 1 0.79 11.01 -0.63
N PRO A 2 1.92 10.35 -0.91
CA PRO A 2 2.87 10.82 -1.93
C PRO A 2 2.25 11.02 -3.33
N VAL A 3 1.27 10.20 -3.71
CA VAL A 3 0.51 10.35 -4.97
C VAL A 3 -0.32 11.65 -5.02
N ARG A 4 -0.85 12.09 -3.87
CA ARG A 4 -1.53 13.39 -3.76
C ARG A 4 -0.56 14.55 -3.97
N ASP A 5 0.64 14.43 -3.41
CA ASP A 5 1.66 15.48 -3.50
C ASP A 5 2.18 15.58 -4.95
N LEU A 6 2.27 14.45 -5.67
CA LEU A 6 2.48 14.43 -7.13
C LEU A 6 1.34 15.15 -7.86
N GLY A 7 0.08 14.80 -7.59
CA GLY A 7 -1.06 15.49 -8.21
C GLY A 7 -1.06 17.01 -7.98
N VAL A 8 -0.65 17.47 -6.79
CA VAL A 8 -0.48 18.91 -6.51
C VAL A 8 0.71 19.50 -7.29
N ALA A 9 1.83 18.78 -7.38
CA ALA A 9 3.00 19.24 -8.10
C ALA A 9 2.76 19.36 -9.62
N VAL A 10 1.91 18.50 -10.19
CA VAL A 10 1.50 18.57 -11.60
C VAL A 10 0.49 19.69 -11.85
N ASN A 11 -0.46 19.90 -10.94
CA ASN A 11 -1.49 20.94 -11.11
C ASN A 11 -1.01 22.37 -10.85
N ARG A 12 0.12 22.55 -10.14
CA ARG A 12 0.71 23.88 -9.96
C ARG A 12 1.61 24.21 -11.15
N HIS A 13 1.15 25.11 -12.02
CA HIS A 13 1.92 25.63 -13.14
C HIS A 13 3.37 25.95 -12.72
N GLY A 14 4.34 25.29 -13.36
CA GLY A 14 5.77 25.56 -13.21
C GLY A 14 6.60 24.58 -12.37
N LYS A 15 6.02 23.53 -11.76
CA LYS A 15 6.81 22.56 -10.95
C LYS A 15 7.15 21.24 -11.66
N LEU A 16 6.20 20.65 -12.39
CA LEU A 16 6.40 19.41 -13.15
C LEU A 16 5.59 19.49 -14.44
N GLY A 17 6.20 19.10 -15.56
CA GLY A 17 5.54 19.04 -16.86
C GLY A 17 6.36 18.25 -17.89
N PRO A 18 5.92 18.23 -19.17
CA PRO A 18 6.54 17.38 -20.19
C PRO A 18 8.01 17.70 -20.49
N ALA A 19 8.44 18.93 -20.25
CA ALA A 19 9.82 19.37 -20.43
C ALA A 19 10.71 19.19 -19.18
N SER A 20 10.15 18.67 -18.07
CA SER A 20 10.90 18.46 -16.83
C SER A 20 11.76 17.20 -16.91
N ASP A 21 12.80 17.13 -16.06
CA ASP A 21 13.48 15.86 -15.77
C ASP A 21 12.44 14.81 -15.30
N PRO A 22 12.69 13.51 -15.51
CA PRO A 22 11.70 12.48 -15.21
C PRO A 22 11.40 12.36 -13.71
N VAL A 23 10.22 11.83 -13.39
CA VAL A 23 9.83 11.46 -12.03
C VAL A 23 10.30 10.04 -11.73
N LEU A 24 10.95 9.84 -10.58
CA LEU A 24 11.34 8.53 -10.10
C LEU A 24 10.24 7.93 -9.23
N VAL A 25 9.71 6.77 -9.62
CA VAL A 25 8.79 5.98 -8.80
C VAL A 25 9.50 4.74 -8.30
N VAL A 26 9.53 4.53 -6.99
CA VAL A 26 10.20 3.39 -6.35
C VAL A 26 9.17 2.48 -5.67
N GLY A 27 9.00 1.26 -6.17
CA GLY A 27 8.03 0.30 -5.63
C GLY A 27 7.36 -0.53 -6.72
N ALA A 28 6.67 -1.61 -6.34
CA ALA A 28 5.94 -2.48 -7.27
C ALA A 28 4.54 -2.85 -6.77
N GLY A 29 3.93 -1.94 -5.99
CA GLY A 29 2.57 -2.08 -5.48
C GLY A 29 1.58 -1.18 -6.22
N LEU A 30 0.31 -1.23 -5.80
CA LEU A 30 -0.75 -0.41 -6.40
C LEU A 30 -0.48 1.09 -6.27
N SER A 31 0.02 1.56 -5.13
CA SER A 31 0.36 2.99 -4.98
C SER A 31 1.44 3.45 -5.96
N ALA A 32 2.43 2.59 -6.25
CA ALA A 32 3.43 2.89 -7.28
C ALA A 32 2.80 2.94 -8.67
N ALA A 33 1.87 2.02 -8.97
CA ALA A 33 1.11 2.05 -10.21
C ALA A 33 0.26 3.32 -10.35
N ASP A 34 -0.40 3.77 -9.28
CA ASP A 34 -1.14 5.04 -9.27
C ASP A 34 -0.23 6.23 -9.58
N ALA A 35 0.98 6.26 -9.02
CA ALA A 35 1.95 7.32 -9.32
C ALA A 35 2.40 7.30 -10.78
N VAL A 36 2.68 6.11 -11.34
CA VAL A 36 3.01 5.94 -12.76
C VAL A 36 1.87 6.44 -13.64
N LEU A 37 0.64 5.99 -13.39
CA LEU A 37 -0.54 6.41 -14.16
C LEU A 37 -0.75 7.92 -14.06
N CYS A 38 -0.62 8.50 -12.86
CA CYS A 38 -0.74 9.93 -12.65
C CYS A 38 0.28 10.72 -13.47
N ALA A 39 1.56 10.34 -13.44
CA ALA A 39 2.61 11.01 -14.20
C ALA A 39 2.43 10.85 -15.72
N CYS A 40 2.19 9.64 -16.21
CA CYS A 40 1.99 9.38 -17.64
C CYS A 40 0.75 10.10 -18.20
N ASN A 41 -0.34 10.20 -17.42
CA ASN A 41 -1.55 10.92 -17.85
C ASN A 41 -1.34 12.44 -18.03
N HIS A 42 -0.25 12.98 -17.47
CA HIS A 42 0.15 14.38 -17.63
C HIS A 42 1.40 14.53 -18.51
N SER A 43 1.73 13.49 -19.29
CA SER A 43 2.89 13.46 -20.19
C SER A 43 4.22 13.77 -19.51
N ILE A 44 4.39 13.29 -18.27
CA ILE A 44 5.64 13.40 -17.53
C ILE A 44 6.38 12.07 -17.63
N SER A 45 7.64 12.14 -18.05
CA SER A 45 8.53 10.97 -18.14
C SER A 45 8.73 10.29 -16.78
N VAL A 46 8.65 8.96 -16.76
CA VAL A 46 8.73 8.15 -15.54
C VAL A 46 9.91 7.19 -15.59
N LEU A 47 10.75 7.22 -14.55
CA LEU A 47 11.69 6.15 -14.23
C LEU A 47 11.07 5.29 -13.12
N HIS A 48 10.70 4.06 -13.43
CA HIS A 48 10.03 3.15 -12.49
C HIS A 48 10.99 2.08 -11.99
N VAL A 49 11.42 2.19 -10.73
CA VAL A 49 12.42 1.32 -10.10
C VAL A 49 11.75 0.36 -9.14
N PHE A 50 12.08 -0.93 -9.25
CA PHE A 50 11.60 -1.93 -8.31
C PHE A 50 12.58 -3.09 -8.16
N ARG A 51 12.59 -3.67 -6.95
CA ARG A 51 13.54 -4.74 -6.57
C ARG A 51 13.17 -6.12 -7.11
N LYS A 52 11.90 -6.31 -7.45
CA LYS A 52 11.39 -7.59 -7.96
C LYS A 52 11.70 -7.73 -9.45
N ARG A 53 11.67 -8.96 -9.94
CA ARG A 53 11.61 -9.22 -11.37
C ARG A 53 10.23 -8.84 -11.91
N SER A 54 10.16 -8.46 -13.18
CA SER A 54 8.88 -8.15 -13.84
C SER A 54 7.95 -9.38 -13.93
N ASP A 55 8.52 -10.58 -13.94
CA ASP A 55 7.80 -11.86 -13.96
C ASP A 55 7.56 -12.48 -12.58
N ASP A 56 7.83 -11.76 -11.48
CA ASP A 56 7.67 -12.29 -10.11
C ASP A 56 6.19 -12.65 -9.81
N PRO A 57 5.88 -13.86 -9.30
CA PRO A 57 4.50 -14.29 -9.01
C PRO A 57 3.86 -13.54 -7.83
N SER A 58 4.66 -12.92 -6.96
CA SER A 58 4.20 -12.17 -5.78
C SER A 58 3.81 -10.72 -6.11
N LEU A 59 3.86 -10.31 -7.38
CA LEU A 59 3.36 -9.02 -7.84
C LEU A 59 1.83 -8.97 -7.74
N ILE A 60 1.32 -7.92 -7.11
CA ILE A 60 -0.12 -7.75 -6.88
C ILE A 60 -0.92 -7.70 -8.19
N PHE A 61 -0.31 -7.24 -9.28
CA PHE A 61 -0.92 -7.13 -10.60
C PHE A 61 -1.44 -8.46 -11.15
N LYS A 62 -0.77 -9.58 -10.81
CA LYS A 62 -1.19 -10.93 -11.24
C LYS A 62 -2.39 -11.46 -10.45
N GLN A 63 -2.62 -10.92 -9.26
CA GLN A 63 -3.70 -11.34 -8.37
C GLN A 63 -5.00 -10.56 -8.61
N LEU A 64 -4.94 -9.49 -9.40
CA LEU A 64 -6.06 -8.60 -9.66
C LEU A 64 -6.82 -9.04 -10.93
N PRO A 65 -8.15 -9.20 -10.88
CA PRO A 65 -8.95 -9.47 -12.07
C PRO A 65 -8.80 -8.34 -13.10
N LYS A 66 -8.40 -8.68 -14.34
CA LYS A 66 -8.17 -7.70 -15.42
C LYS A 66 -9.41 -6.89 -15.78
N THR A 67 -10.58 -7.49 -15.66
CA THR A 67 -11.88 -6.82 -15.93
C THR A 67 -12.18 -5.71 -14.93
N LEU A 68 -11.78 -5.86 -13.67
CA LEU A 68 -12.03 -4.87 -12.61
C LEU A 68 -10.94 -3.82 -12.51
N TYR A 69 -9.72 -4.12 -12.98
CA TYR A 69 -8.54 -3.28 -12.83
C TYR A 69 -7.68 -3.19 -14.11
N PRO A 70 -8.25 -2.83 -15.27
CA PRO A 70 -7.52 -2.79 -16.53
C PRO A 70 -6.33 -1.83 -16.51
N GLU A 71 -6.42 -0.71 -15.77
CA GLU A 71 -5.37 0.29 -15.63
C GLU A 71 -4.11 -0.25 -14.93
N TYR A 72 -4.26 -1.10 -13.92
CA TYR A 72 -3.13 -1.72 -13.24
C TYR A 72 -2.48 -2.80 -14.10
N HIS A 73 -3.25 -3.51 -14.92
CA HIS A 73 -2.71 -4.41 -15.93
C HIS A 73 -1.94 -3.67 -17.02
N ARG A 74 -2.36 -2.46 -17.40
CA ARG A 74 -1.59 -1.60 -18.31
C ARG A 74 -0.23 -1.24 -17.71
N VAL A 75 -0.18 -0.85 -16.43
CA VAL A 75 1.11 -0.58 -15.75
C VAL A 75 1.99 -1.83 -15.72
N TYR A 76 1.41 -2.99 -15.39
CA TYR A 76 2.16 -4.25 -15.42
C TYR A 76 2.71 -4.58 -16.81
N HIS A 77 1.93 -4.36 -17.87
CA HIS A 77 2.42 -4.51 -19.25
C HIS A 77 3.59 -3.55 -19.53
N MET A 78 3.48 -2.27 -19.14
CA MET A 78 4.58 -1.30 -19.27
C MET A 78 5.84 -1.77 -18.51
N MET A 79 5.69 -2.28 -17.28
CA MET A 79 6.80 -2.82 -16.48
C MET A 79 7.56 -3.93 -17.21
N CYS A 80 6.88 -4.78 -17.98
CA CYS A 80 7.47 -5.89 -18.73
C CYS A 80 8.06 -5.45 -20.08
N SER A 81 7.36 -4.61 -20.83
CA SER A 81 7.68 -4.31 -22.24
C SER A 81 8.73 -3.22 -22.44
N GLN A 82 8.92 -2.32 -21.48
CA GLN A 82 9.72 -1.10 -21.65
C GLN A 82 10.87 -1.04 -20.64
N THR A 83 11.69 -2.09 -20.64
CA THR A 83 12.82 -2.23 -19.71
C THR A 83 14.02 -1.42 -20.20
N TYR A 84 14.72 -0.74 -19.29
CA TYR A 84 15.91 0.05 -19.60
C TYR A 84 17.00 -0.75 -20.35
N ALA A 85 17.09 -2.06 -20.13
CA ALA A 85 18.04 -2.93 -20.82
C ALA A 85 17.68 -3.23 -22.30
N THR A 86 16.41 -3.06 -22.69
CA THR A 86 15.86 -3.46 -24.01
C THR A 86 15.45 -2.28 -24.87
N SER A 87 15.88 -1.05 -24.54
CA SER A 87 15.44 0.20 -25.17
C SER A 87 15.85 0.39 -26.65
N ALA A 88 16.45 -0.61 -27.29
CA ALA A 88 16.86 -0.58 -28.70
C ALA A 88 15.78 -1.09 -29.68
N SER A 89 14.71 -1.73 -29.19
CA SER A 89 13.65 -2.34 -30.00
C SER A 89 12.28 -1.80 -29.61
N SER A 90 11.65 -1.01 -30.48
CA SER A 90 10.31 -0.39 -30.39
C SER A 90 9.94 0.26 -29.04
N VAL A 91 9.95 1.59 -29.00
CA VAL A 91 9.49 2.38 -27.85
C VAL A 91 7.96 2.38 -27.82
N LEU A 92 7.35 1.36 -27.22
CA LEU A 92 5.88 1.27 -27.07
C LEU A 92 5.33 2.36 -26.14
N PHE A 93 6.15 2.80 -25.18
CA PHE A 93 5.80 3.79 -24.18
C PHE A 93 6.96 4.79 -24.02
N PRO A 94 6.97 5.92 -24.76
CA PRO A 94 8.11 6.85 -24.79
C PRO A 94 8.35 7.55 -23.45
N ASP A 95 7.29 7.81 -22.69
CA ASP A 95 7.35 8.54 -21.42
C ASP A 95 7.56 7.62 -20.21
N TYR A 96 7.94 6.36 -20.43
CA TYR A 96 8.09 5.38 -19.35
C TYR A 96 9.33 4.52 -19.55
N THR A 97 10.06 4.23 -18.46
CA THR A 97 11.18 3.30 -18.46
C THR A 97 11.20 2.52 -17.16
N SER A 98 11.19 1.18 -17.24
CA SER A 98 11.30 0.31 -16.06
C SER A 98 12.74 -0.13 -15.76
N PHE A 99 13.04 -0.20 -14.48
CA PHE A 99 14.28 -0.72 -13.90
C PHE A 99 13.94 -1.87 -12.93
N PRO A 100 13.63 -3.07 -13.47
CA PRO A 100 13.43 -4.27 -12.66
C PRO A 100 14.73 -4.68 -11.99
N GLU A 101 14.65 -5.30 -10.81
CA GLU A 101 15.82 -5.74 -10.03
C GLU A 101 16.85 -4.62 -9.72
N HIS A 102 16.39 -3.37 -9.70
CA HIS A 102 17.21 -2.22 -9.31
C HIS A 102 16.83 -1.70 -7.93
N CYS A 103 17.82 -1.22 -7.20
CA CYS A 103 17.66 -0.55 -5.91
C CYS A 103 18.14 0.89 -5.99
N VAL A 104 17.45 1.81 -5.31
CA VAL A 104 17.98 3.16 -5.07
C VAL A 104 18.97 3.10 -3.92
N LEU A 105 20.19 3.63 -4.13
CA LEU A 105 21.22 3.71 -3.10
C LEU A 105 21.25 5.04 -2.39
N SER A 106 21.16 6.14 -3.14
CA SER A 106 21.24 7.48 -2.57
C SER A 106 20.51 8.50 -3.43
N PHE A 107 20.03 9.54 -2.74
CA PHE A 107 19.54 10.78 -3.33
C PHE A 107 20.60 11.84 -3.13
N GLN A 108 21.02 12.47 -4.22
CA GLN A 108 22.05 13.50 -4.20
C GLN A 108 21.40 14.89 -4.12
N PRO A 109 22.08 15.89 -3.51
CA PRO A 109 21.55 17.25 -3.38
C PRO A 109 21.24 17.95 -4.71
N ASP A 110 21.82 17.49 -5.80
CA ASP A 110 21.67 18.05 -7.16
C ASP A 110 20.58 17.36 -7.98
N MET A 111 19.59 16.77 -7.30
CA MET A 111 18.46 16.09 -7.92
C MET A 111 18.85 14.87 -8.77
N ARG A 112 19.95 14.21 -8.43
CA ARG A 112 20.32 12.90 -8.99
C ARG A 112 19.98 11.76 -8.03
N CYS A 113 19.53 10.64 -8.56
CA CYS A 113 19.40 9.38 -7.84
C CYS A 113 20.43 8.37 -8.35
N VAL A 114 21.07 7.62 -7.45
CA VAL A 114 21.97 6.52 -7.80
C VAL A 114 21.22 5.20 -7.70
N LEU A 115 21.13 4.50 -8.82
CA LEU A 115 20.54 3.16 -8.92
C LEU A 115 21.64 2.10 -9.00
N ARG A 116 21.42 0.97 -8.32
CA ARG A 116 22.23 -0.25 -8.43
C ARG A 116 21.41 -1.33 -9.11
N GLY A 117 21.88 -1.86 -10.23
CA GLY A 117 21.31 -3.04 -10.88
C GLY A 117 21.73 -4.36 -10.23
N SER A 118 21.12 -5.46 -10.65
CA SER A 118 21.44 -6.81 -10.17
C SER A 118 22.89 -7.24 -10.45
N ASN A 119 23.51 -6.69 -11.51
CA ASN A 119 24.92 -6.89 -11.86
C ASN A 119 25.90 -6.04 -11.01
N GLY A 120 25.39 -5.27 -10.04
CA GLY A 120 26.20 -4.38 -9.19
C GLY A 120 26.57 -3.04 -9.84
N VAL A 121 26.24 -2.83 -11.12
CA VAL A 121 26.55 -1.58 -11.84
C VAL A 121 25.74 -0.44 -11.26
N LEU A 122 26.42 0.68 -11.02
CA LEU A 122 25.84 1.91 -10.53
C LEU A 122 25.56 2.89 -11.68
N LYS A 123 24.38 3.50 -11.67
CA LYS A 123 23.99 4.54 -12.64
C LYS A 123 23.31 5.70 -11.93
N ALA A 124 23.70 6.92 -12.29
CA ALA A 124 23.10 8.14 -11.78
C ALA A 124 22.10 8.69 -12.81
N PHE A 125 20.91 9.06 -12.37
CA PHE A 125 19.87 9.65 -13.20
C PHE A 125 19.41 10.97 -12.58
N LYS A 126 19.25 11.99 -13.41
CA LYS A 126 18.65 13.27 -13.00
C LYS A 126 17.13 13.11 -12.97
N VAL A 127 16.50 13.62 -11.91
CA VAL A 127 15.08 13.46 -11.65
C VAL A 127 14.49 14.76 -11.14
N SER A 128 13.22 15.02 -11.41
CA SER A 128 12.52 16.23 -10.92
C SER A 128 11.79 16.00 -9.59
N MET A 129 11.39 14.75 -9.32
CA MET A 129 10.72 14.33 -8.10
C MET A 129 10.94 12.84 -7.85
N VAL A 130 10.96 12.45 -6.58
CA VAL A 130 11.05 11.04 -6.18
C VAL A 130 9.84 10.65 -5.34
N LEU A 131 9.21 9.54 -5.69
CA LEU A 131 8.15 8.89 -4.91
C LEU A 131 8.63 7.52 -4.40
N VAL A 132 8.83 7.40 -3.09
CA VAL A 132 9.16 6.12 -2.43
C VAL A 132 7.88 5.45 -1.95
N LEU A 133 7.45 4.42 -2.69
CA LEU A 133 6.16 3.74 -2.57
C LEU A 133 6.35 2.23 -2.37
N ILE A 134 7.14 1.87 -1.37
CA ILE A 134 7.59 0.50 -1.07
C ILE A 134 6.66 -0.26 -0.10
N GLY A 135 5.48 0.28 0.17
CA GLY A 135 4.54 -0.23 1.16
C GLY A 135 4.46 0.65 2.41
N THR A 136 3.65 0.24 3.36
CA THR A 136 3.48 0.91 4.66
C THR A 136 3.67 -0.11 5.78
N TYR A 137 4.06 0.40 6.95
CA TYR A 137 4.19 -0.39 8.17
C TYR A 137 3.28 0.20 9.23
N PRO A 138 2.47 -0.62 9.95
CA PRO A 138 1.59 -0.11 10.98
C PRO A 138 2.40 0.48 12.13
N ASN A 139 2.02 1.67 12.59
CA ASN A 139 2.61 2.27 13.77
C ASN A 139 1.70 2.04 14.97
N LEU A 140 2.07 1.09 15.82
CA LEU A 140 1.34 0.70 17.02
C LEU A 140 2.10 1.07 18.30
N PHE A 141 2.94 2.12 18.27
CA PHE A 141 3.79 2.52 19.40
C PHE A 141 3.04 2.77 20.71
N PHE A 142 1.74 3.08 20.64
CA PHE A 142 0.88 3.31 21.79
C PHE A 142 0.49 2.02 22.52
N LEU A 143 0.75 0.85 21.93
CA LEU A 143 0.56 -0.46 22.54
C LEU A 143 1.89 -1.00 23.07
N LYS A 144 1.81 -1.77 24.17
CA LYS A 144 2.95 -2.52 24.70
C LYS A 144 3.56 -3.38 23.58
N GLU A 145 4.87 -3.31 23.42
CA GLU A 145 5.62 -4.09 22.41
C GLU A 145 5.03 -3.92 20.99
N GLN A 146 4.52 -2.72 20.67
CA GLN A 146 3.84 -2.42 19.40
C GLN A 146 2.66 -3.36 19.08
N GLY A 147 2.00 -3.90 20.11
CA GLY A 147 0.87 -4.81 19.94
C GLY A 147 1.26 -6.16 19.35
N GLN A 148 2.53 -6.57 19.43
CA GLN A 148 3.03 -7.84 18.89
C GLN A 148 2.20 -9.05 19.34
N TYR A 149 1.76 -9.07 20.59
CA TYR A 149 0.91 -10.12 21.18
C TYR A 149 -0.47 -10.26 20.51
N LEU A 150 -0.92 -9.27 19.73
CA LEU A 150 -2.20 -9.28 19.02
C LEU A 150 -2.11 -9.99 17.67
N GLY A 151 -0.91 -10.33 17.19
CA GLY A 151 -0.71 -10.95 15.87
C GLY A 151 -1.07 -12.42 15.85
N LEU A 152 -1.28 -12.97 14.63
CA LEU A 152 -1.41 -14.42 14.42
C LEU A 152 -0.19 -15.19 14.97
N ASP A 153 1.00 -14.59 14.87
CA ASP A 153 2.26 -15.09 15.44
C ASP A 153 2.82 -14.06 16.42
N PRO A 154 2.69 -14.29 17.75
CA PRO A 154 3.22 -13.40 18.78
C PRO A 154 4.75 -13.27 18.78
N SER A 155 5.50 -14.10 18.05
CA SER A 155 6.96 -13.99 17.96
C SER A 155 7.43 -13.00 16.89
N ARG A 156 6.50 -12.51 16.05
CA ARG A 156 6.80 -11.62 14.92
C ARG A 156 6.06 -10.29 15.08
N PRO A 157 6.63 -9.18 14.60
CA PRO A 157 5.97 -7.90 14.73
C PRO A 157 4.75 -7.82 13.80
N ILE A 158 3.77 -6.98 14.13
CA ILE A 158 2.52 -6.85 13.36
C ILE A 158 2.82 -6.37 11.93
N SER A 159 2.14 -6.95 10.96
CA SER A 159 2.30 -6.62 9.54
C SER A 159 1.01 -6.85 8.77
N CYS A 160 0.63 -5.90 7.92
CA CYS A 160 -0.60 -5.95 7.11
C CYS A 160 -0.67 -7.10 6.08
N ARG A 161 0.39 -7.91 5.96
CA ARG A 161 0.45 -9.03 5.01
C ARG A 161 1.03 -10.30 5.63
N GLN A 162 2.06 -10.17 6.46
CA GLN A 162 2.81 -11.33 6.94
C GLN A 162 2.38 -11.80 8.33
N ASN A 163 1.87 -10.89 9.16
CA ASN A 163 1.44 -11.17 10.52
C ASN A 163 0.34 -10.18 10.93
N PRO A 164 -0.85 -10.26 10.32
CA PRO A 164 -1.97 -9.41 10.70
C PRO A 164 -2.41 -9.68 12.14
N VAL A 165 -3.16 -8.73 12.71
CA VAL A 165 -3.84 -8.89 13.99
C VAL A 165 -4.82 -10.06 13.89
N ASP A 166 -4.75 -10.97 14.85
CA ASP A 166 -5.68 -12.08 14.97
C ASP A 166 -7.02 -11.60 15.50
N ILE A 167 -8.07 -11.83 14.72
CA ILE A 167 -9.43 -11.37 15.01
C ILE A 167 -10.45 -12.48 14.78
N ASN A 168 -11.56 -12.40 15.49
CA ASN A 168 -12.76 -13.13 15.11
C ASN A 168 -13.31 -12.56 13.79
N PRO A 169 -13.47 -13.38 12.73
CA PRO A 169 -13.83 -12.89 11.39
C PRO A 169 -15.25 -12.31 11.29
N TYR A 170 -16.13 -12.56 12.26
CA TYR A 170 -17.50 -12.04 12.25
C TYR A 170 -17.69 -10.80 13.11
N THR A 171 -16.92 -10.68 14.20
CA THR A 171 -17.03 -9.55 15.14
C THR A 171 -15.88 -8.55 15.01
N PHE A 172 -14.78 -8.92 14.36
CA PHE A 172 -13.53 -8.16 14.25
C PHE A 172 -12.88 -7.85 15.61
N GLU A 173 -13.28 -8.57 16.67
CA GLU A 173 -12.70 -8.49 18.01
C GLU A 173 -11.38 -9.24 18.02
N CYS A 174 -10.33 -8.65 18.61
CA CYS A 174 -9.02 -9.26 18.73
C CYS A 174 -9.09 -10.52 19.60
N SER A 175 -8.54 -11.63 19.11
CA SER A 175 -8.58 -12.91 19.83
C SER A 175 -7.86 -12.85 21.17
N ALA A 176 -6.75 -12.11 21.23
CA ALA A 176 -5.90 -11.99 22.41
C ALA A 176 -6.40 -10.95 23.43
N GLU A 177 -7.32 -10.05 23.06
CA GLU A 177 -7.74 -8.93 23.92
C GLU A 177 -9.24 -8.63 23.77
N PRO A 178 -10.08 -9.17 24.67
CA PRO A 178 -11.51 -8.90 24.66
C PRO A 178 -11.83 -7.40 24.78
N GLY A 179 -12.74 -6.92 23.93
CA GLY A 179 -13.11 -5.51 23.86
C GLY A 179 -12.21 -4.65 22.97
N LEU A 180 -11.06 -5.17 22.53
CA LEU A 180 -10.25 -4.55 21.48
C LEU A 180 -10.70 -5.06 20.11
N PHE A 181 -10.78 -4.17 19.12
CA PHE A 181 -11.18 -4.51 17.76
C PHE A 181 -10.14 -3.99 16.77
N ALA A 182 -9.95 -4.70 15.67
CA ALA A 182 -9.06 -4.30 14.59
C ALA A 182 -9.78 -4.46 13.23
N MET A 183 -9.48 -3.57 12.28
CA MET A 183 -10.02 -3.62 10.93
C MET A 183 -9.08 -2.94 9.93
N GLY A 184 -9.34 -3.12 8.64
CA GLY A 184 -8.51 -2.54 7.58
C GLY A 184 -7.14 -3.23 7.48
N PRO A 185 -6.06 -2.51 7.11
CA PRO A 185 -4.77 -3.14 6.85
C PRO A 185 -4.22 -3.95 8.02
N LEU A 186 -4.56 -3.60 9.27
CA LEU A 186 -4.14 -4.34 10.46
C LEU A 186 -4.60 -5.81 10.47
N VAL A 187 -5.75 -6.10 9.85
CA VAL A 187 -6.29 -7.48 9.77
C VAL A 187 -6.05 -8.11 8.40
N GLY A 188 -5.18 -7.52 7.57
CA GLY A 188 -4.89 -8.01 6.22
C GLY A 188 -5.73 -7.38 5.11
N ASP A 189 -6.69 -6.52 5.45
CA ASP A 189 -7.56 -5.86 4.46
C ASP A 189 -6.88 -4.65 3.82
N ASN A 190 -6.35 -4.87 2.62
CA ASN A 190 -5.57 -3.86 1.89
C ASN A 190 -6.40 -3.07 0.84
N PHE A 191 -7.70 -3.32 0.72
CA PHE A 191 -8.59 -2.62 -0.21
C PHE A 191 -9.70 -1.86 0.50
N VAL A 192 -9.96 -0.63 0.04
CA VAL A 192 -10.99 0.27 0.60
C VAL A 192 -12.36 -0.39 0.67
N ARG A 193 -12.71 -1.22 -0.32
CA ARG A 193 -14.01 -1.92 -0.36
C ARG A 193 -14.28 -2.81 0.87
N PHE A 194 -13.22 -3.31 1.51
CA PHE A 194 -13.35 -4.22 2.66
C PHE A 194 -13.54 -3.46 3.99
N LEU A 195 -13.10 -2.19 4.08
CA LEU A 195 -13.20 -1.40 5.32
C LEU A 195 -14.65 -1.23 5.80
N LYS A 196 -15.61 -1.05 4.86
CA LYS A 196 -17.02 -0.86 5.23
C LYS A 196 -17.61 -2.08 5.95
N GLY A 197 -17.22 -3.28 5.52
CA GLY A 197 -17.66 -4.53 6.13
C GLY A 197 -17.14 -4.67 7.57
N GLY A 198 -15.85 -4.43 7.78
CA GLY A 198 -15.25 -4.46 9.11
C GLY A 198 -15.89 -3.49 10.10
N ALA A 199 -16.10 -2.23 9.68
CA ALA A 199 -16.76 -1.23 10.52
C ALA A 199 -18.18 -1.66 10.93
N LEU A 200 -18.96 -2.20 10.00
CA LEU A 200 -20.30 -2.70 10.27
C LEU A 200 -20.29 -3.91 11.23
N GLY A 201 -19.33 -4.83 11.06
CA GLY A 201 -19.13 -5.98 11.95
C GLY A 201 -18.87 -5.56 13.39
N ILE A 202 -17.93 -4.64 13.60
CA ILE A 202 -17.61 -4.08 14.92
C ILE A 202 -18.84 -3.40 15.54
N ALA A 203 -19.48 -2.49 14.81
CA ALA A 203 -20.65 -1.76 15.30
C ALA A 203 -21.81 -2.70 15.67
N SER A 204 -22.05 -3.73 14.86
CA SER A 204 -23.05 -4.77 15.13
C SER A 204 -22.73 -5.56 16.40
N CYS A 205 -21.46 -5.94 16.61
CA CYS A 205 -21.01 -6.63 17.81
C CYS A 205 -21.25 -5.78 19.08
N LEU A 206 -20.79 -4.51 19.04
CA LEU A 206 -20.97 -3.57 20.15
C LEU A 206 -22.45 -3.33 20.48
N LEU A 207 -23.30 -3.15 19.46
CA LEU A 207 -24.73 -2.95 19.64
C LEU A 207 -25.40 -4.18 20.28
N LYS A 208 -25.04 -5.40 19.83
CA LYS A 208 -25.56 -6.64 20.43
C LYS A 208 -25.14 -6.77 21.89
N ARG A 209 -23.87 -6.50 22.21
CA ARG A 209 -23.32 -6.52 23.57
C ARG A 209 -24.04 -5.50 24.46
N GLN A 210 -24.28 -4.28 23.97
CA GLN A 210 -25.02 -3.25 24.70
C GLN A 210 -26.48 -3.67 24.99
N LYS A 211 -27.19 -4.26 24.02
CA LYS A 211 -28.56 -4.77 24.21
C LYS A 211 -28.62 -5.89 25.24
N GLN A 212 -27.65 -6.80 25.23
CA GLN A 212 -27.54 -7.89 26.21
C GLN A 212 -27.28 -7.35 27.62
N MET A 213 -26.40 -6.35 27.76
CA MET A 213 -26.13 -5.71 29.06
C MET A 213 -27.38 -5.00 29.60
N LYS A 214 -28.14 -4.30 28.76
CA LYS A 214 -29.43 -3.69 29.17
C LYS A 214 -30.46 -4.74 29.61
N LYS A 215 -30.55 -5.87 28.92
CA LYS A 215 -31.44 -6.98 29.32
C LYS A 215 -31.02 -7.59 30.66
N LYS A 216 -29.72 -7.86 30.86
CA LYS A 216 -29.20 -8.38 32.13
C LYS A 216 -29.42 -7.38 33.28
N GLY A 217 -29.18 -6.09 33.04
CA GLY A 217 -29.44 -5.04 34.04
C GLY A 217 -30.91 -4.94 34.45
N LYS A 218 -31.85 -5.07 33.49
CA LYS A 218 -33.29 -5.13 33.79
C LYS A 218 -33.66 -6.37 34.60
N LEU A 219 -33.15 -7.54 34.23
CA LEU A 219 -33.40 -8.80 34.97
C LEU A 219 -32.92 -8.73 36.43
N ILE A 220 -31.81 -8.02 36.71
CA ILE A 220 -31.29 -7.82 38.07
C ILE A 220 -32.16 -6.82 38.85
N ALA A 221 -32.65 -5.76 38.20
CA ALA A 221 -33.56 -4.79 38.82
C ALA A 221 -34.91 -5.41 39.18
N ASP A 222 -35.52 -6.19 38.26
CA ASP A 222 -36.82 -6.84 38.48
C ASP A 222 -36.74 -7.93 39.58
N ALA A 223 -35.58 -8.56 39.78
CA ALA A 223 -35.36 -9.53 40.86
C ALA A 223 -35.16 -8.86 42.24
N GLY A 224 -34.92 -7.54 42.29
CA GLY A 224 -34.74 -6.78 43.53
C GLY A 224 -36.03 -6.19 44.12
N GLU A 225 -37.14 -6.22 43.39
CA GLU A 225 -38.43 -5.64 43.82
C GLU A 225 -39.40 -6.63 44.47
N ILE A 226 -38.98 -7.88 44.75
CA ILE A 226 -39.77 -8.82 45.54
C ILE A 226 -39.40 -8.64 47.02
N LYS A 227 -40.10 -7.75 47.72
CA LYS A 227 -40.18 -7.70 49.19
C LYS A 227 -41.59 -7.36 49.65
#